data_AF-A0A835L354-F1
#
_entry.id   AF-A0A835L354-F1
#
_cell.length_a   1.000
_cell.length_b   1.000
_cell.length_c   1.000
_cell.angle_alpha   90.00
_cell.angle_beta   90.00
_cell.angle_gamma   90.00
#
_symmetry.space_group_name_H-M   'P 1'
#
loop_
_entity.id
_entity.type
_entity.pdbx_description
1 polymer ?
#
loop_
_entity_poly.entity_id
_entity_poly.type
_entity_poly.pdbx_seq_one_letter_code
_entity_poly.pdbx_strand_id
1 'polypeptide(L)'
;MHKAYNLSKGLIWFIVPVSMIICNDVMAYVFGFFFGKTPLIKLSPKKTWEGFIGGGVSTVIFGLVMSYMMSQYPYLVCPIEYSESLGRMTMDCEPSLLFRLQEYTPPQFLQPVMKVFGMEKLNIYPFMIHSLCLSTFSSVIGPFGGFFASGFKRAFKIKDFGDVIPGHGGIMDRFDCQFLMATFVNVYITSFIRTATPQKLLQQVYNLKPEQQLQLFYALKESLEHRNILNLVP
;
A
#
# COMPACT_ATOMS: atom_id res chain seq x y z
N MET A 1 -19.55 -8.77 8.31
CA MET A 1 -19.14 -7.73 7.35
C MET A 1 -17.70 -7.32 7.66
N HIS A 2 -16.73 -7.75 6.86
CA HIS A 2 -15.33 -7.31 6.98
C HIS A 2 -15.29 -5.81 6.64
N LYS A 3 -15.24 -4.93 7.65
CA LYS A 3 -14.88 -3.53 7.43
C LYS A 3 -13.56 -3.54 6.67
N ALA A 4 -13.48 -2.89 5.51
CA ALA A 4 -12.24 -2.74 4.76
C ALA A 4 -11.20 -2.04 5.66
N TYR A 5 -10.38 -2.82 6.36
CA TYR A 5 -9.47 -2.37 7.41
C TYR A 5 -8.47 -1.31 6.90
N ASN A 6 -8.19 -1.34 5.59
CA ASN A 6 -7.33 -0.37 4.93
C ASN A 6 -8.00 1.02 4.86
N LEU A 7 -9.32 1.11 4.72
CA LEU A 7 -10.08 2.38 4.69
C LEU A 7 -10.04 3.08 6.05
N SER A 8 -10.05 2.30 7.15
CA SER A 8 -9.91 2.83 8.52
C SER A 8 -8.51 3.36 8.85
N LYS A 9 -7.55 3.23 7.92
CA LYS A 9 -6.17 3.74 8.07
C LYS A 9 -5.89 4.96 7.18
N GLY A 10 -6.87 5.40 6.40
CA GLY A 10 -6.75 6.47 5.40
C GLY A 10 -7.06 5.97 3.98
N LEU A 11 -7.79 6.77 3.20
CA LEU A 11 -8.22 6.44 1.84
C LEU A 11 -7.05 6.23 0.87
N ILE A 12 -5.89 6.84 1.17
CA ILE A 12 -4.65 6.72 0.40
C ILE A 12 -4.16 5.27 0.28
N TRP A 13 -4.37 4.44 1.32
CA TRP A 13 -4.02 3.01 1.32
C TRP A 13 -4.90 2.17 0.38
N PHE A 14 -5.98 2.75 -0.13
CA PHE A 14 -6.83 2.10 -1.12
C PHE A 14 -6.59 2.67 -2.52
N ILE A 15 -6.65 4.00 -2.67
CA ILE A 15 -6.58 4.64 -3.98
C ILE A 15 -5.21 4.44 -4.64
N VAL A 16 -4.11 4.59 -3.89
CA VAL A 16 -2.76 4.50 -4.46
C VAL A 16 -2.51 3.10 -5.06
N PRO A 17 -2.68 1.99 -4.31
CA PRO A 17 -2.57 0.63 -4.86
C PRO A 17 -3.44 0.35 -6.09
N VAL A 18 -4.72 0.77 -6.05
CA VAL A 18 -5.66 0.55 -7.15
C VAL A 18 -5.17 1.27 -8.41
N SER A 19 -4.74 2.53 -8.25
CA SER A 19 -4.21 3.34 -9.36
C SER A 19 -2.91 2.76 -9.95
N MET A 20 -2.04 2.16 -9.13
CA MET A 20 -0.81 1.52 -9.60
C MET A 20 -1.09 0.32 -10.51
N ILE A 21 -2.05 -0.54 -10.15
CA ILE A 21 -2.44 -1.70 -10.98
C ILE A 21 -2.98 -1.23 -12.34
N ILE A 22 -3.87 -0.23 -12.32
CA ILE A 22 -4.45 0.34 -13.55
C ILE A 22 -3.34 0.95 -14.42
N CYS A 23 -2.44 1.71 -13.81
CA CYS A 23 -1.30 2.30 -14.52
C CYS A 23 -0.41 1.21 -15.14
N ASN A 24 -0.11 0.13 -14.40
CA ASN A 24 0.70 -0.97 -14.90
C ASN A 24 0.09 -1.62 -16.14
N ASP A 25 -1.23 -1.91 -16.12
CA ASP A 25 -1.90 -2.53 -17.27
C ASP A 25 -1.91 -1.62 -18.51
N VAL A 26 -2.20 -0.33 -18.31
CA VAL A 26 -2.20 0.66 -19.40
C VAL A 26 -0.80 0.83 -19.97
N MET A 27 0.21 1.00 -19.12
CA MET A 27 1.59 1.21 -19.56
C MET A 27 2.17 -0.06 -20.19
N ALA A 28 1.89 -1.24 -19.64
CA ALA A 28 2.31 -2.50 -20.26
C ALA A 28 1.70 -2.70 -21.65
N TYR A 29 0.46 -2.24 -21.86
CA TYR A 29 -0.15 -2.22 -23.19
C TYR A 29 0.54 -1.21 -24.12
N VAL A 30 0.77 0.03 -23.66
CA VAL A 30 1.42 1.08 -24.44
C VAL A 30 2.83 0.66 -24.87
N PHE A 31 3.69 0.25 -23.93
CA PHE A 31 5.05 -0.21 -24.24
C PHE A 31 5.04 -1.51 -25.04
N GLY A 32 4.09 -2.41 -24.79
CA GLY A 32 3.90 -3.63 -25.57
C GLY A 32 3.49 -3.34 -27.02
N PHE A 33 2.68 -2.30 -27.26
CA PHE A 33 2.27 -1.90 -28.60
C PHE A 33 3.42 -1.27 -29.40
N PHE A 34 4.18 -0.36 -28.78
CA PHE A 34 5.26 0.36 -29.48
C PHE A 34 6.56 -0.45 -29.60
N PHE A 35 6.91 -1.24 -28.59
CA PHE A 35 8.23 -1.90 -28.50
C PHE A 35 8.14 -3.43 -28.38
N GLY A 36 6.94 -4.01 -28.34
CA GLY A 36 6.74 -5.43 -28.13
C GLY A 36 7.25 -6.28 -29.29
N LYS A 37 8.29 -7.08 -29.03
CA LYS A 37 8.84 -8.03 -30.00
C LYS A 37 8.87 -9.46 -29.44
N THR A 38 9.11 -9.58 -28.14
CA THR A 38 9.31 -10.88 -27.50
C THR A 38 8.12 -11.28 -26.62
N PRO A 39 7.40 -12.37 -26.93
CA PRO A 39 6.26 -12.79 -26.13
C PRO A 39 6.71 -13.29 -24.75
N LEU A 40 5.99 -12.89 -23.71
CA LEU A 40 6.29 -13.20 -22.31
C LEU A 40 5.95 -14.67 -21.97
N ILE A 41 4.84 -15.18 -22.49
CA ILE A 41 4.42 -16.58 -22.28
C ILE A 41 3.71 -17.12 -23.52
N LYS A 42 3.95 -18.40 -23.85
CA LYS A 42 3.28 -19.09 -24.98
C LYS A 42 1.74 -19.11 -24.83
N LEU A 43 1.27 -19.10 -23.58
CA LEU A 43 -0.16 -19.02 -23.27
C LEU A 43 -0.76 -17.63 -23.58
N SER A 44 0.02 -16.58 -23.79
CA SER A 44 -0.51 -15.25 -24.08
C SER A 44 0.43 -14.51 -25.03
N PRO A 45 0.34 -14.81 -26.34
CA PRO A 45 1.30 -14.29 -27.33
C PRO A 45 1.21 -12.77 -27.51
N LYS A 46 0.15 -12.12 -27.03
CA LYS A 46 -0.03 -10.65 -27.06
C LYS A 46 0.68 -9.91 -25.92
N LYS A 47 1.11 -10.61 -24.87
CA LYS A 47 1.84 -10.00 -23.74
C LYS A 47 3.33 -10.16 -24.01
N THR A 48 4.08 -9.06 -23.92
CA THR A 48 5.51 -9.03 -24.28
C THR A 48 6.40 -8.68 -23.08
N TRP A 49 7.67 -9.08 -23.13
CA TRP A 49 8.65 -8.74 -22.09
C TRP A 49 8.91 -7.22 -22.05
N GLU A 50 8.95 -6.56 -23.20
CA GLU A 50 9.18 -5.12 -23.27
C GLU A 50 8.02 -4.34 -22.64
N GLY A 51 6.78 -4.82 -22.87
CA GLY A 51 5.60 -4.28 -22.20
C GLY A 51 5.64 -4.48 -20.69
N PHE A 52 6.04 -5.67 -20.22
CA PHE A 52 6.15 -5.96 -18.79
C PHE A 52 7.18 -5.05 -18.08
N ILE A 53 8.37 -4.90 -18.66
CA ILE A 53 9.44 -4.05 -18.10
C ILE A 53 9.04 -2.57 -18.15
N GLY A 54 8.52 -2.10 -19.29
CA GLY A 54 8.08 -0.72 -19.46
C GLY A 54 6.92 -0.35 -18.55
N GLY A 55 5.96 -1.27 -18.39
CA GLY A 55 4.87 -1.15 -17.43
C GLY A 55 5.40 -1.02 -16.00
N GLY A 56 6.29 -1.92 -15.58
CA GLY A 56 6.83 -1.91 -14.22
C GLY A 56 7.62 -0.65 -13.88
N VAL A 57 8.52 -0.20 -14.76
CA VAL A 57 9.26 1.06 -14.56
C VAL A 57 8.30 2.25 -14.46
N SER A 58 7.29 2.30 -15.33
CA SER A 58 6.29 3.38 -15.32
C SER A 58 5.44 3.35 -14.04
N THR A 59 5.06 2.17 -13.54
CA THR A 59 4.30 2.02 -12.30
C THR A 59 5.09 2.46 -11.07
N VAL A 60 6.39 2.19 -11.02
CA VAL A 60 7.24 2.67 -9.92
C VAL A 60 7.31 4.19 -9.91
N ILE A 61 7.58 4.81 -11.07
CA ILE A 61 7.62 6.27 -11.19
C ILE A 61 6.27 6.89 -10.84
N PHE A 62 5.18 6.35 -11.41
CA PHE A 62 3.82 6.80 -11.14
C PHE A 62 3.46 6.65 -9.66
N GLY A 63 3.82 5.53 -9.04
CA GLY A 63 3.57 5.27 -7.62
C GLY A 63 4.27 6.27 -6.70
N LEU A 64 5.53 6.62 -7.00
CA LEU A 64 6.27 7.64 -6.26
C LEU A 64 5.61 9.02 -6.41
N VAL A 65 5.30 9.44 -7.63
CA VAL A 65 4.65 10.74 -7.91
C VAL A 65 3.27 10.84 -7.24
N MET A 66 2.42 9.82 -7.41
CA MET A 66 1.09 9.79 -6.81
C MET A 66 1.16 9.79 -5.29
N SER A 67 2.08 9.03 -4.69
CA SER A 67 2.23 9.00 -3.24
C SER A 67 2.65 10.36 -2.68
N TYR A 68 3.55 11.08 -3.36
CA TYR A 68 3.95 12.43 -2.99
C TYR A 68 2.79 13.42 -3.10
N MET A 69 2.07 13.40 -4.23
CA MET A 69 0.95 14.32 -4.48
C MET A 69 -0.20 14.09 -3.50
N MET A 70 -0.59 12.83 -3.25
CA MET A 70 -1.71 12.52 -2.38
C MET A 70 -1.41 12.72 -0.88
N SER A 71 -0.15 12.61 -0.47
CA SER A 71 0.26 12.87 0.92
C SER A 71 0.09 14.34 1.33
N GLN A 72 -0.05 15.26 0.37
CA GLN A 72 -0.28 16.69 0.64
C GLN A 72 -1.72 16.99 1.05
N TYR A 73 -2.67 16.08 0.79
CA TYR A 73 -4.08 16.29 1.06
C TYR A 73 -4.52 15.53 2.32
N PRO A 74 -4.80 16.22 3.45
CA PRO A 74 -5.18 15.57 4.70
C PRO A 74 -6.43 14.69 4.57
N TYR A 75 -7.39 15.08 3.72
CA TYR A 75 -8.60 14.32 3.44
C TYR A 75 -8.34 12.87 2.97
N LEU A 76 -7.25 12.63 2.23
CA LEU A 76 -6.91 11.30 1.71
C LEU A 76 -6.13 10.47 2.73
N VAL A 77 -5.43 11.14 3.63
CA VAL A 77 -4.52 10.54 4.60
C VAL A 77 -5.23 10.21 5.90
N CYS A 78 -6.15 11.06 6.33
CA CYS A 78 -6.85 10.92 7.59
C CYS A 78 -7.82 9.73 7.59
N PRO A 79 -7.87 8.94 8.68
CA PRO A 79 -8.86 7.89 8.83
C PRO A 79 -10.26 8.52 9.01
N ILE A 80 -11.27 7.84 8.50
CA ILE A 80 -12.66 8.25 8.69
C ILE A 80 -13.11 7.76 10.07
N GLU A 81 -13.35 8.69 10.99
CA GLU A 81 -13.82 8.41 12.35
C GLU A 81 -15.20 9.04 12.60
N TYR A 82 -16.02 8.39 13.43
CA TYR A 82 -17.31 8.91 13.86
C TYR A 82 -17.12 9.76 15.11
N SER A 83 -17.49 11.04 15.05
CA SER A 83 -17.43 11.93 16.20
C SER A 83 -18.78 11.95 16.90
N GLU A 84 -18.85 11.37 18.11
CA GLU A 84 -20.06 11.38 18.93
C GLU A 84 -20.53 12.81 19.27
N SER A 85 -19.59 13.75 19.45
CA SER A 85 -19.90 15.15 19.75
C SER A 85 -20.60 15.91 18.61
N LEU A 86 -20.43 15.45 17.37
CA LEU A 86 -20.94 16.14 16.19
C LEU A 86 -21.99 15.32 15.41
N GLY A 87 -22.26 14.09 15.84
CA GLY A 87 -23.24 13.20 15.20
C GLY A 87 -22.95 12.90 13.72
N ARG A 88 -21.73 13.14 13.24
CA ARG A 88 -21.31 12.97 11.85
C ARG A 88 -19.94 12.31 11.75
N MET A 89 -19.67 11.71 10.59
CA MET A 89 -18.34 11.24 10.22
C MET A 89 -17.44 12.46 9.94
N THR A 90 -16.27 12.51 10.58
CA THR A 90 -15.28 13.59 10.40
C THR A 90 -13.97 13.01 9.88
N MET A 91 -13.30 13.78 9.02
CA MET A 91 -11.98 13.45 8.46
C MET A 91 -10.89 14.44 8.93
N ASP A 92 -11.23 15.28 9.90
CA ASP A 92 -10.30 16.23 10.50
C ASP A 92 -9.40 15.48 11.50
N CYS A 93 -8.15 15.24 11.09
CA CYS A 93 -7.16 14.56 11.91
C CYS A 93 -5.79 15.25 11.80
N GLU A 94 -4.95 15.05 12.80
CA GLU A 94 -3.53 15.37 12.67
C GLU A 94 -2.85 14.25 11.86
N PRO A 95 -2.22 14.53 10.69
CA PRO A 95 -1.64 13.48 9.85
C PRO A 95 -0.60 12.67 10.62
N SER A 96 -0.60 11.34 10.48
CA SER A 96 0.41 10.50 11.15
C SER A 96 1.83 10.81 10.65
N LEU A 97 2.85 10.41 11.42
CA LEU A 97 4.27 10.62 11.07
C LEU A 97 4.66 10.07 9.69
N LEU A 98 3.91 9.09 9.16
CA LEU A 98 4.11 8.53 7.82
C LEU A 98 3.85 9.54 6.69
N PHE A 99 3.01 10.53 6.95
CA PHE A 99 2.54 11.52 5.97
C PHE A 99 2.96 12.95 6.34
N ARG A 100 3.92 13.09 7.25
CA ARG A 100 4.62 14.35 7.49
C ARG A 100 5.97 14.32 6.79
N LEU A 101 6.42 15.47 6.30
CA LEU A 101 7.75 15.61 5.73
C LEU A 101 8.77 15.33 6.82
N GLN A 102 9.71 14.43 6.53
CA GLN A 102 10.84 14.14 7.39
C GLN A 102 12.13 14.43 6.63
N GLU A 103 13.11 15.00 7.33
CA GLU A 103 14.45 15.18 6.80
C GLU A 103 15.16 13.81 6.81
N TYR A 104 15.40 13.23 5.63
CA TYR A 104 16.11 11.97 5.53
C TYR A 104 17.58 12.20 5.16
N THR A 105 18.49 11.65 5.97
CA THR A 105 19.91 11.57 5.61
C THR A 105 20.14 10.33 4.75
N PRO A 106 20.67 10.48 3.52
CA PRO A 106 20.95 9.34 2.65
C PRO A 106 21.91 8.33 3.28
N PRO A 107 21.79 7.03 2.91
CA PRO A 107 22.74 6.01 3.31
C PRO A 107 24.15 6.36 2.82
N GLN A 108 25.17 5.96 3.59
CA GLN A 108 26.57 6.35 3.41
C GLN A 108 27.10 6.16 1.98
N PHE A 109 26.61 5.14 1.26
CA PHE A 109 26.99 4.88 -0.12
C PHE A 109 26.51 5.95 -1.13
N LEU A 110 25.37 6.60 -0.87
CA LEU A 110 24.78 7.64 -1.75
C LEU A 110 25.22 9.06 -1.39
N GLN A 111 25.78 9.27 -0.20
CA GLN A 111 26.30 10.56 0.25
C GLN A 111 27.30 11.22 -0.73
N PRO A 112 28.31 10.52 -1.28
CA PRO A 112 29.25 11.17 -2.20
C PRO A 112 28.59 11.64 -3.49
N VAL A 113 27.65 10.87 -4.04
CA VAL A 113 26.90 11.24 -5.25
C VAL A 113 26.01 12.44 -4.98
N MET A 114 25.26 12.45 -3.87
CA MET A 114 24.33 13.55 -3.61
C MET A 114 25.02 14.86 -3.18
N LYS A 115 26.22 14.79 -2.59
CA LYS A 115 27.06 15.98 -2.38
C LYS A 115 27.48 16.64 -3.69
N VAL A 116 27.77 15.85 -4.73
CA VAL A 116 28.08 16.38 -6.07
C VAL A 116 26.89 17.12 -6.68
N PHE A 117 25.65 16.70 -6.37
CA PHE A 117 24.42 17.34 -6.83
C PHE A 117 23.88 18.42 -5.88
N GLY A 118 24.57 18.76 -4.78
CA GLY A 118 24.14 19.80 -3.84
C GLY A 118 22.89 19.46 -3.01
N MET A 119 22.53 18.17 -2.91
CA MET A 119 21.34 17.70 -2.21
C MET A 119 21.72 17.05 -0.88
N GLU A 120 22.05 17.87 0.13
CA GLU A 120 22.50 17.36 1.44
C GLU A 120 21.36 16.85 2.32
N LYS A 121 20.16 17.39 2.14
CA LYS A 121 18.95 16.99 2.87
C LYS A 121 17.78 16.80 1.91
N LEU A 122 17.10 15.68 2.05
CA LEU A 122 15.91 15.35 1.26
C LEU A 122 14.68 15.34 2.16
N ASN A 123 13.71 16.19 1.82
CA ASN A 123 12.40 16.21 2.46
C ASN A 123 11.52 15.19 1.74
N ILE A 124 11.34 14.02 2.35
CA ILE A 124 10.52 12.95 1.78
C ILE A 124 9.45 12.53 2.79
N TYR A 125 8.30 12.09 2.26
CA TYR A 125 7.30 11.42 3.09
C TYR A 125 7.73 9.97 3.30
N PRO A 126 7.75 9.45 4.54
CA PRO A 126 8.03 8.04 4.79
C PRO A 126 7.11 7.08 4.01
N PHE A 127 5.87 7.52 3.73
CA PHE A 127 4.94 6.79 2.86
C PHE A 127 5.48 6.50 1.44
N MET A 128 6.38 7.32 0.90
CA MET A 128 6.98 7.08 -0.42
C MET A 128 7.82 5.79 -0.45
N ILE A 129 8.46 5.44 0.67
CA ILE A 129 9.23 4.19 0.79
C ILE A 129 8.28 2.99 0.75
N HIS A 130 7.14 3.08 1.43
CA HIS A 130 6.11 2.06 1.35
C HIS A 130 5.50 1.97 -0.06
N SER A 131 5.28 3.11 -0.71
CA SER A 131 4.82 3.19 -2.11
C SER A 131 5.78 2.47 -3.08
N LEU A 132 7.09 2.54 -2.84
CA LEU A 132 8.07 1.80 -3.64
C LEU A 132 7.88 0.28 -3.53
N CYS A 133 7.66 -0.24 -2.31
CA CYS A 133 7.35 -1.66 -2.11
C CYS A 133 6.03 -2.06 -2.79
N LEU A 134 5.00 -1.24 -2.63
CA LEU A 134 3.67 -1.50 -3.22
C LEU A 134 3.70 -1.47 -4.75
N SER A 135 4.38 -0.49 -5.35
CA SER A 135 4.51 -0.36 -6.81
C SER A 135 5.32 -1.50 -7.42
N THR A 136 6.40 -1.92 -6.75
CA THR A 136 7.20 -3.07 -7.19
C THR A 136 6.36 -4.34 -7.14
N PHE A 137 5.63 -4.59 -6.04
CA PHE A 137 4.73 -5.72 -5.96
C PHE A 137 3.63 -5.68 -7.04
N SER A 138 3.01 -4.52 -7.24
CA SER A 138 1.98 -4.29 -8.26
C SER A 138 2.49 -4.59 -9.68
N SER A 139 3.71 -4.14 -10.00
CA SER A 139 4.33 -4.36 -11.32
C SER A 139 4.55 -5.84 -11.63
N VAL A 140 4.97 -6.62 -10.63
CA VAL A 140 5.25 -8.04 -10.78
C VAL A 140 3.96 -8.83 -10.80
N ILE A 141 3.06 -8.60 -9.83
CA ILE A 141 1.89 -9.45 -9.59
C ILE A 141 0.68 -9.08 -10.45
N GLY A 142 0.50 -7.81 -10.81
CA GLY A 142 -0.60 -7.35 -11.66
C GLY A 142 -0.73 -8.18 -12.95
N PRO A 143 0.35 -8.40 -13.71
CA PRO A 143 0.33 -9.20 -14.94
C PRO A 143 0.01 -10.69 -14.70
N PHE A 144 0.40 -11.25 -13.54
CA PHE A 144 0.08 -12.65 -13.20
C PHE A 144 -1.40 -12.87 -12.92
N GLY A 145 -2.12 -11.88 -12.37
CA GLY A 145 -3.58 -11.96 -12.23
C GLY A 145 -4.28 -12.16 -13.59
N GLY A 146 -3.87 -11.38 -14.60
CA GLY A 146 -4.38 -11.53 -15.96
C GLY A 146 -4.01 -12.87 -16.61
N PHE A 147 -2.85 -13.44 -16.28
CA PHE A 147 -2.46 -14.79 -16.74
C PHE A 147 -3.27 -15.90 -16.08
N PHE A 148 -3.57 -15.78 -14.78
CA PHE A 148 -4.38 -16.76 -14.07
C PHE A 148 -5.79 -16.84 -14.67
N ALA A 149 -6.43 -15.69 -14.85
CA ALA A 149 -7.75 -15.61 -15.50
C ALA A 149 -7.72 -16.16 -16.93
N SER A 150 -6.70 -15.79 -17.72
CA SER A 150 -6.52 -16.32 -19.09
C SER A 150 -6.28 -17.83 -19.12
N GLY A 151 -5.55 -18.38 -18.15
CA GLY A 151 -5.29 -19.80 -18.01
C GLY A 151 -6.53 -20.60 -17.61
N PHE A 152 -7.30 -20.07 -16.65
CA PHE A 152 -8.57 -20.66 -16.25
C PHE A 152 -9.55 -20.72 -17.43
N LYS A 153 -9.72 -19.62 -18.18
CA LYS A 153 -10.56 -19.57 -19.38
C LYS A 153 -10.21 -20.67 -20.40
N ARG A 154 -8.90 -20.89 -20.63
CA ARG A 154 -8.42 -21.94 -21.54
C ARG A 154 -8.67 -23.35 -21.02
N ALA A 155 -8.54 -23.58 -19.71
CA ALA A 155 -8.80 -24.87 -19.10
C ALA A 155 -10.26 -25.31 -19.23
N PHE A 156 -11.21 -24.37 -19.14
CA PHE A 156 -12.64 -24.64 -19.25
C PHE A 156 -13.22 -24.46 -20.66
N LYS A 157 -12.40 -24.12 -21.67
CA LYS A 157 -12.83 -23.78 -23.04
C LYS A 157 -13.89 -22.66 -23.10
N ILE A 158 -13.92 -21.79 -22.09
CA ILE A 158 -14.81 -20.63 -22.01
C ILE A 158 -14.03 -19.42 -22.54
N LYS A 159 -14.60 -18.67 -23.48
CA LYS A 159 -13.90 -17.55 -24.12
C LYS A 159 -13.85 -16.31 -23.21
N ASP A 160 -14.95 -16.02 -22.51
CA ASP A 160 -15.09 -14.92 -21.56
C ASP A 160 -16.02 -15.32 -20.40
N PHE A 161 -15.72 -14.88 -19.17
CA PHE A 161 -16.53 -15.19 -17.98
C PHE A 161 -17.91 -14.49 -17.97
N GLY A 162 -18.21 -13.66 -18.97
CA GLY A 162 -19.52 -13.04 -19.17
C GLY A 162 -19.46 -11.84 -20.11
N ASP A 163 -20.38 -11.77 -21.08
CA ASP A 163 -20.57 -10.68 -22.04
C ASP A 163 -21.39 -9.52 -21.45
N VAL A 164 -21.07 -9.08 -20.22
CA VAL A 164 -21.84 -7.98 -19.60
C VAL A 164 -21.62 -6.66 -20.38
N ILE A 165 -20.48 -6.50 -21.06
CA ILE A 165 -20.22 -5.36 -21.94
C ILE A 165 -19.42 -5.84 -23.18
N PRO A 166 -19.99 -5.82 -24.40
CA PRO A 166 -19.29 -6.26 -25.60
C PRO A 166 -18.08 -5.36 -25.91
N GLY A 167 -16.93 -5.97 -26.16
CA GLY A 167 -15.67 -5.27 -26.50
C GLY A 167 -14.80 -4.87 -25.30
N HIS A 168 -15.30 -4.97 -24.07
CA HIS A 168 -14.48 -4.88 -22.85
C HIS A 168 -14.25 -6.31 -22.35
N GLY A 169 -12.99 -6.76 -22.31
CA GLY A 169 -12.65 -8.07 -21.71
C GLY A 169 -13.26 -8.25 -20.32
N GLY A 170 -13.48 -9.50 -19.91
CA GLY A 170 -14.25 -9.84 -18.71
C GLY A 170 -13.92 -8.98 -17.49
N ILE A 171 -14.96 -8.39 -16.89
CA ILE A 171 -14.87 -7.60 -15.65
C ILE A 171 -14.15 -8.39 -14.54
N MET A 172 -14.35 -9.71 -14.51
CA MET A 172 -13.67 -10.63 -13.58
C MET A 172 -12.14 -10.59 -13.74
N ASP A 173 -11.64 -10.57 -14.98
CA ASP A 173 -10.20 -10.51 -15.27
C ASP A 173 -9.53 -9.24 -14.71
N ARG A 174 -10.31 -8.17 -14.49
CA ARG A 174 -9.85 -6.90 -13.90
C ARG A 174 -9.95 -6.85 -12.38
N PHE A 175 -10.87 -7.60 -11.79
CA PHE A 175 -11.06 -7.62 -10.35
C PHE A 175 -10.07 -8.56 -9.64
N ASP A 176 -9.64 -9.64 -10.30
CA ASP A 176 -8.74 -10.64 -9.69
C ASP A 176 -7.42 -10.02 -9.19
N CYS A 177 -6.78 -9.16 -10.00
CA CYS A 177 -5.54 -8.48 -9.60
C CYS A 177 -5.78 -7.44 -8.49
N GLN A 178 -6.95 -6.80 -8.47
CA GLN A 178 -7.32 -5.82 -7.44
C GLN A 178 -7.59 -6.47 -6.09
N PHE A 179 -8.25 -7.63 -6.06
CA PHE A 179 -8.44 -8.39 -4.82
C PHE A 179 -7.12 -8.90 -4.23
N LEU A 180 -6.21 -9.37 -5.09
CA LEU A 180 -4.88 -9.79 -4.67
C LEU A 180 -4.10 -8.59 -4.10
N MET A 181 -4.12 -7.45 -4.79
CA MET A 181 -3.48 -6.22 -4.31
C MET A 181 -4.07 -5.74 -2.98
N ALA A 182 -5.40 -5.76 -2.82
CA ALA A 182 -6.06 -5.37 -1.58
C ALA A 182 -5.65 -6.26 -0.40
N THR A 183 -5.54 -7.58 -0.63
CA THR A 183 -5.06 -8.55 0.37
C THR A 183 -3.61 -8.28 0.74
N PHE A 184 -2.75 -8.07 -0.26
CA PHE A 184 -1.34 -7.75 -0.04
C PHE A 184 -1.19 -6.46 0.77
N VAL A 185 -1.89 -5.39 0.40
CA VAL A 185 -1.85 -4.11 1.13
C VAL A 185 -2.29 -4.31 2.59
N ASN A 186 -3.34 -5.11 2.81
CA ASN A 186 -3.81 -5.38 4.17
C ASN A 186 -2.75 -6.09 5.03
N VAL A 187 -2.14 -7.14 4.48
CA VAL A 187 -1.05 -7.87 5.14
C VAL A 187 0.16 -6.95 5.32
N TYR A 188 0.50 -6.14 4.32
CA TYR A 188 1.64 -5.23 4.36
C TYR A 188 1.48 -4.17 5.46
N ILE A 189 0.33 -3.50 5.55
CA ILE A 189 0.03 -2.54 6.62
C ILE A 189 0.09 -3.24 7.99
N THR A 190 -0.45 -4.46 8.07
CA THR A 190 -0.48 -5.23 9.31
C THR A 190 0.90 -5.74 9.73
N SER A 191 1.82 -5.99 8.81
CA SER A 191 3.15 -6.51 9.13
C SER A 191 4.18 -5.40 9.33
N PHE A 192 4.19 -4.40 8.45
CA PHE A 192 5.27 -3.40 8.38
C PHE A 192 4.89 -2.02 8.94
N ILE A 193 3.59 -1.70 9.01
CA ILE A 193 3.10 -0.36 9.42
C ILE A 193 2.36 -0.44 10.76
N ARG A 194 2.64 -1.48 11.54
CA ARG A 194 2.21 -1.55 12.94
C ARG A 194 3.01 -0.56 13.77
N THR A 195 2.57 0.69 13.78
CA THR A 195 2.78 1.55 14.94
C THR A 195 1.88 1.01 16.05
N ALA A 196 2.48 0.65 17.18
CA ALA A 196 1.75 0.20 18.36
C ALA A 196 1.01 1.40 18.96
N THR A 197 -0.23 1.65 18.52
CA THR A 197 -1.07 2.64 19.19
C THR A 197 -1.43 2.11 20.58
N PRO A 198 -1.43 2.95 21.64
CA PRO A 198 -1.73 2.52 23.01
C PRO A 198 -3.03 1.70 23.12
N GLN A 199 -4.04 2.05 22.32
CA GLN A 199 -5.34 1.38 22.26
C GLN A 199 -5.25 -0.05 21.70
N LYS A 200 -4.37 -0.29 20.72
CA LYS A 200 -4.16 -1.64 20.16
C LYS A 200 -3.32 -2.50 21.09
N LEU A 201 -2.35 -1.90 21.77
CA LEU A 201 -1.62 -2.57 22.84
C LEU A 201 -2.60 -2.99 23.95
N LEU A 202 -3.49 -2.09 24.38
CA LEU A 202 -4.53 -2.42 25.36
C LEU A 202 -5.46 -3.54 24.88
N GLN A 203 -5.90 -3.54 23.62
CA GLN A 203 -6.67 -4.66 23.07
C GLN A 203 -5.90 -6.00 23.08
N GLN A 204 -4.59 -5.97 22.79
CA GLN A 204 -3.76 -7.18 22.91
C GLN A 204 -3.65 -7.64 24.36
N VAL A 205 -3.57 -6.70 25.32
CA VAL A 205 -3.59 -7.01 26.75
C VAL A 205 -4.92 -7.62 27.17
N TYR A 206 -6.05 -7.10 26.69
CA TYR A 206 -7.37 -7.66 27.02
C TYR A 206 -7.61 -9.08 26.51
N ASN A 207 -6.87 -9.51 25.47
CA ASN A 207 -6.93 -10.89 24.98
C ASN A 207 -6.08 -11.88 25.82
N LEU A 208 -5.26 -11.41 26.76
CA LEU A 208 -4.50 -12.26 27.68
C LEU A 208 -5.35 -12.76 28.84
N LYS A 209 -4.90 -13.83 29.51
CA LYS A 209 -5.53 -14.30 30.76
C LYS A 209 -5.42 -13.24 31.86
N PRO A 210 -6.37 -13.16 32.81
CA PRO A 210 -6.36 -12.17 33.89
C PRO A 210 -5.03 -12.10 34.67
N GLU A 211 -4.42 -13.26 34.95
CA GLU A 211 -3.13 -13.36 35.63
C GLU A 211 -2.00 -12.68 34.86
N GLN A 212 -1.97 -12.87 33.53
CA GLN A 212 -0.96 -12.27 32.64
C GLN A 212 -1.17 -10.77 32.48
N GLN A 213 -2.43 -10.30 32.52
CA GLN A 213 -2.73 -8.87 32.50
C GLN A 213 -2.19 -8.17 33.75
N LEU A 214 -2.40 -8.77 34.94
CA LEU A 214 -1.87 -8.27 36.21
C LEU A 214 -0.33 -8.26 36.21
N GLN A 215 0.29 -9.35 35.76
CA GLN A 215 1.76 -9.43 35.67
C GLN A 215 2.34 -8.33 34.77
N LEU A 216 1.74 -8.12 33.60
CA LEU A 216 2.16 -7.07 32.67
C LEU A 216 1.97 -5.67 33.26
N PHE A 217 0.85 -5.44 33.96
CA PHE A 217 0.58 -4.17 34.63
C PHE A 217 1.65 -3.84 35.69
N TYR A 218 1.97 -4.80 36.56
CA TYR A 218 3.00 -4.59 37.59
C TYR A 218 4.39 -4.37 36.97
N ALA A 219 4.78 -5.15 35.96
CA ALA A 219 6.05 -4.97 35.27
C ALA A 219 6.16 -3.61 34.56
N LEU A 220 5.06 -3.13 33.95
CA LEU A 220 5.00 -1.81 33.34
C LEU A 220 5.11 -0.71 34.40
N LYS A 221 4.37 -0.84 35.51
CA LYS A 221 4.39 0.12 36.63
C LYS A 221 5.79 0.28 37.20
N GLU A 222 6.45 -0.82 37.57
CA GLU A 222 7.82 -0.81 38.12
C GLU A 222 8.82 -0.14 37.15
N SER A 223 8.70 -0.44 35.86
CA SER A 223 9.55 0.17 34.84
C SER A 223 9.31 1.68 34.66
N LEU A 224 8.09 2.16 34.90
CA LEU A 224 7.76 3.58 34.86
C LEU A 224 8.22 4.32 36.14
N GLU A 225 8.12 3.68 37.30
CA GLU A 225 8.65 4.18 38.59
C GLU A 225 10.17 4.35 38.51
N HIS A 226 10.89 3.34 38.01
CA HIS A 226 12.35 3.41 37.83
C HIS A 226 12.78 4.54 36.88
N ARG A 227 11.92 4.92 35.92
CA ARG A 227 12.18 6.01 34.97
C ARG A 227 11.67 7.37 35.45
N ASN A 228 11.11 7.47 36.66
CA ASN A 228 10.49 8.68 37.22
C ASN A 228 9.39 9.30 36.33
N ILE A 229 8.76 8.49 35.46
CA ILE A 229 7.76 9.01 34.51
C ILE A 229 6.40 9.24 35.19
N LEU A 230 6.09 8.48 36.24
CA LEU A 230 4.82 8.62 36.98
C LEU A 230 4.68 9.97 37.71
N ASN A 231 5.79 10.66 37.99
CA ASN A 231 5.79 11.98 38.61
C ASN A 231 5.66 13.14 37.60
N LEU A 232 5.63 12.84 36.29
CA LEU A 232 5.45 13.83 35.21
C LEU A 232 3.98 14.12 34.91
N VAL A 233 3.06 13.31 35.43
CA VAL A 233 1.61 13.49 35.26
C VAL A 233 1.07 14.14 36.55
N PRO A 234 0.47 15.35 36.47
CA PRO A 234 -0.09 16.03 37.64
C PRO A 234 -1.30 15.31 38.23
#